data_AF-A0A142XL64-F1
#
_entry.id   AF-A0A142XL64-F1
#
_cell.length_a   1.000
_cell.length_b   1.000
_cell.length_c   1.000
_cell.angle_alpha   90.00
_cell.angle_beta   90.00
_cell.angle_gamma   90.00
#
_symmetry.space_group_name_H-M   'P 1'
#
loop_
_entity.id
_entity.type
_entity.pdbx_description
1 polymer ?
#
loop_
_entity_poly.entity_id
_entity_poly.type
_entity_poly.pdbx_seq_one_letter_code
_entity_poly.pdbx_strand_id
1 'polypeptide(L)'
;MARTLAEILNSPADYVYEGKAYKLREAALDECGQYQRWMEQEARASAARATELPEEDRRNLLRDVQADIAAQRYAWGGEACVNSLRTPNGIAKLLSIVCADQGVTEALARKIVQSHFLDVAQLLLGILESDPEGKELAPILNRMGLAPNFFHNSSPPSPTPPTGATSGSSAGSASPSSGPSSSTSPATSTGAPS
;
A
#
# COMPACT_ATOMS: atom_id res chain seq x y z
N MET A 1 -9.77 -11.32 11.98
CA MET A 1 -10.74 -10.34 12.49
C MET A 1 -11.44 -9.73 11.31
N ALA A 2 -12.74 -9.92 11.17
CA ALA A 2 -13.52 -9.15 10.22
C ALA A 2 -13.75 -7.76 10.81
N ARG A 3 -13.31 -6.71 10.11
CA ARG A 3 -13.60 -5.33 10.48
C ARG A 3 -14.85 -4.89 9.75
N THR A 4 -15.78 -4.27 10.47
CA THR A 4 -16.99 -3.71 9.86
C THR A 4 -16.65 -2.50 9.00
N LEU A 5 -17.49 -2.16 8.01
CA LEU A 5 -17.25 -0.96 7.19
C LEU A 5 -17.26 0.33 8.03
N ALA A 6 -18.08 0.34 9.08
CA ALA A 6 -18.14 1.40 10.08
C ALA A 6 -16.80 1.54 10.83
N GLU A 7 -16.14 0.44 11.19
CA GLU A 7 -14.80 0.48 11.79
C GLU A 7 -13.73 0.98 10.81
N ILE A 8 -13.82 0.60 9.53
CA ILE A 8 -12.89 1.06 8.49
C ILE A 8 -13.01 2.57 8.30
N LEU A 9 -14.25 3.08 8.30
CA LEU A 9 -14.54 4.50 8.17
C LEU A 9 -14.45 5.26 9.49
N ASN A 10 -14.23 4.58 10.62
CA ASN A 10 -14.34 5.16 11.96
C ASN A 10 -15.63 5.99 12.16
N SER A 11 -16.74 5.49 11.60
CA SER A 11 -18.05 6.14 11.59
C SER A 11 -19.06 5.32 12.39
N PRO A 12 -20.19 5.92 12.83
CA PRO A 12 -21.31 5.15 13.34
C PRO A 12 -21.83 4.15 12.29
N ALA A 13 -22.51 3.11 12.74
CA ALA A 13 -23.10 2.08 11.87
C ALA A 13 -24.17 2.64 10.92
N ASP A 14 -24.84 3.72 11.32
CA ASP A 14 -25.71 4.51 10.45
C ASP A 14 -24.98 5.80 10.04
N TYR A 15 -24.57 5.88 8.78
CA TYR A 15 -23.90 7.05 8.22
C TYR A 15 -24.88 7.91 7.45
N VAL A 16 -25.02 9.18 7.81
CA VAL A 16 -25.95 10.10 7.15
C VAL A 16 -25.19 10.93 6.12
N TYR A 17 -25.63 10.87 4.86
CA TYR A 17 -25.11 11.70 3.78
C TYR A 17 -26.27 12.25 2.95
N GLU A 18 -26.26 13.57 2.72
CA GLU A 18 -27.32 14.31 2.01
C GLU A 18 -28.74 14.00 2.52
N GLY A 19 -28.88 13.84 3.85
CA GLY A 19 -30.17 13.56 4.50
C GLY A 19 -30.66 12.12 4.39
N LYS A 20 -29.88 11.22 3.77
CA LYS A 20 -30.16 9.78 3.71
C LYS A 20 -29.24 9.01 4.65
N ALA A 21 -29.82 8.14 5.48
CA ALA A 21 -29.07 7.24 6.33
C ALA A 21 -28.70 5.96 5.58
N TYR A 22 -27.40 5.61 5.61
CA TYR A 22 -26.84 4.40 5.04
C TYR A 22 -26.37 3.48 6.15
N LYS A 23 -26.79 2.22 6.09
CA LYS A 23 -26.40 1.18 7.03
C LYS A 23 -25.08 0.58 6.60
N LEU A 24 -24.04 0.84 7.38
CA LEU A 24 -22.70 0.31 7.23
C LEU A 24 -22.60 -1.03 7.97
N ARG A 25 -22.91 -2.11 7.27
CA ARG A 25 -22.83 -3.48 7.78
C ARG A 25 -21.48 -4.12 7.49
N GLU A 26 -21.29 -5.32 8.03
CA GLU A 26 -20.21 -6.20 7.60
C GLU A 26 -20.44 -6.68 6.16
N ALA A 27 -19.35 -6.82 5.41
CA ALA A 27 -19.39 -7.34 4.05
C ALA A 27 -19.70 -8.84 4.08
N ALA A 28 -20.65 -9.27 3.27
CA ALA A 28 -20.97 -10.67 3.07
C ALA A 28 -19.89 -11.39 2.24
N LEU A 29 -19.82 -12.71 2.32
CA LEU A 29 -18.77 -13.50 1.64
C LEU A 29 -18.76 -13.31 0.12
N ASP A 30 -19.94 -13.19 -0.49
CA ASP A 30 -20.09 -12.94 -1.92
C ASP A 30 -19.59 -11.53 -2.29
N GLU A 31 -19.83 -10.54 -1.45
CA GLU A 31 -19.35 -9.15 -1.61
C GLU A 31 -17.83 -9.07 -1.46
N CYS A 32 -17.26 -9.80 -0.50
CA CYS A 32 -15.81 -9.96 -0.37
C CYS A 32 -15.22 -10.56 -1.65
N GLY A 33 -15.88 -11.56 -2.24
CA GLY A 33 -15.49 -12.16 -3.53
C GLY A 33 -15.66 -11.21 -4.73
N GLN A 34 -16.63 -10.30 -4.70
CA GLN A 34 -16.75 -9.24 -5.71
C GLN A 34 -15.62 -8.21 -5.59
N TYR A 35 -15.29 -7.81 -4.37
CA TYR A 35 -14.20 -6.87 -4.09
C TYR A 35 -12.83 -7.45 -4.49
N GLN A 36 -12.57 -8.71 -4.14
CA GLN A 36 -11.37 -9.42 -4.59
C GLN A 36 -11.25 -9.40 -6.12
N ARG A 37 -12.30 -9.81 -6.84
CA ARG A 37 -12.30 -9.82 -8.31
C ARG A 37 -12.01 -8.44 -8.90
N TRP A 38 -12.56 -7.39 -8.31
CA TRP A 38 -12.25 -6.02 -8.72
C TRP A 38 -10.77 -5.68 -8.54
N MET A 39 -10.16 -6.01 -7.39
CA MET A 39 -8.73 -5.75 -7.17
C MET A 39 -7.84 -6.49 -8.18
N GLU A 40 -8.18 -7.75 -8.49
CA GLU A 40 -7.45 -8.50 -9.51
C GLU A 40 -7.61 -7.88 -10.91
N GLN A 41 -8.81 -7.36 -11.24
CA GLN A 41 -9.05 -6.65 -12.50
C GLN A 41 -8.24 -5.35 -12.56
N GLU A 42 -8.21 -4.57 -11.49
CA GLU A 42 -7.41 -3.35 -11.40
C GLU A 42 -5.91 -3.63 -11.53
N ALA A 43 -5.41 -4.69 -10.90
CA ALA A 43 -4.01 -5.09 -11.03
C ALA A 43 -3.65 -5.45 -12.49
N ARG A 44 -4.48 -6.27 -13.15
CA ARG A 44 -4.30 -6.62 -14.58
C ARG A 44 -4.38 -5.37 -15.46
N ALA A 45 -5.34 -4.49 -15.21
CA ALA A 45 -5.52 -3.26 -15.98
C ALA A 45 -4.34 -2.29 -15.79
N SER A 46 -3.79 -2.19 -14.57
CA SER A 46 -2.61 -1.38 -14.28
C SER A 46 -1.39 -1.87 -15.05
N ALA A 47 -1.12 -3.19 -15.02
CA ALA A 47 -0.04 -3.78 -15.80
C ALA A 47 -0.24 -3.59 -17.32
N ALA A 48 -1.48 -3.72 -17.81
CA ALA A 48 -1.79 -3.51 -19.23
C ALA A 48 -1.61 -2.05 -19.68
N ARG A 49 -1.88 -1.08 -18.79
CA ARG A 49 -1.71 0.37 -19.05
C ARG A 49 -0.26 0.83 -19.04
N ALA A 50 0.70 0.00 -18.62
CA ALA A 50 2.12 0.34 -18.60
C ALA A 50 2.74 0.28 -20.02
N THR A 51 2.19 1.08 -20.95
CA THR A 51 2.59 1.13 -22.37
C THR A 51 3.93 1.80 -22.60
N GLU A 52 4.41 2.55 -21.62
CA GLU A 52 5.71 3.22 -21.66
C GLU A 52 6.89 2.24 -21.42
N LEU A 53 6.61 1.03 -20.95
CA LEU A 53 7.61 0.01 -20.71
C LEU A 53 7.90 -0.80 -21.99
N PRO A 54 9.12 -1.34 -22.12
CA PRO A 54 9.41 -2.36 -23.12
C PRO A 54 8.43 -3.53 -23.04
N GLU A 55 8.12 -4.13 -24.20
CA GLU A 55 7.14 -5.23 -24.30
C GLU A 55 7.49 -6.44 -23.43
N GLU A 56 8.78 -6.70 -23.24
CA GLU A 56 9.27 -7.76 -22.35
C GLU A 56 8.94 -7.47 -20.88
N ASP A 57 9.21 -6.26 -20.41
CA ASP A 57 8.91 -5.84 -19.04
C ASP A 57 7.40 -5.83 -18.77
N ARG A 58 6.60 -5.42 -19.76
CA ARG A 58 5.14 -5.48 -19.69
C ARG A 58 4.62 -6.92 -19.54
N ARG A 59 5.20 -7.88 -20.28
CA ARG A 59 4.88 -9.31 -20.13
C ARG A 59 5.29 -9.85 -18.76
N ASN A 60 6.45 -9.44 -18.26
CA ASN A 60 6.92 -9.81 -16.93
C ASN A 60 5.95 -9.29 -15.84
N LEU A 61 5.53 -8.03 -15.91
CA LEU A 61 4.53 -7.48 -15.00
C LEU A 61 3.20 -8.24 -15.02
N LEU A 62 2.68 -8.58 -16.21
CA LEU A 62 1.45 -9.38 -16.31
C LEU A 62 1.61 -10.77 -15.70
N ARG A 63 2.78 -11.41 -15.88
CA ARG A 63 3.09 -12.69 -15.26
C ARG A 63 3.16 -12.58 -13.74
N ASP A 64 3.77 -11.52 -13.22
CA ASP A 64 3.89 -11.28 -11.79
C ASP A 64 2.51 -11.04 -11.16
N VAL A 65 1.64 -10.27 -11.81
CA VAL A 65 0.24 -10.10 -11.40
C VAL A 65 -0.50 -11.45 -11.37
N GLN A 66 -0.30 -12.32 -12.38
CA GLN A 66 -0.92 -13.65 -12.38
C GLN A 66 -0.38 -14.54 -11.26
N ALA A 67 0.92 -14.47 -10.97
CA ALA A 67 1.53 -15.19 -9.87
C ALA A 67 0.98 -14.72 -8.51
N ASP A 68 0.80 -13.40 -8.33
CA ASP A 68 0.22 -12.81 -7.11
C ASP A 68 -1.25 -13.23 -6.91
N ILE A 69 -2.02 -13.34 -8.00
CA ILE A 69 -3.39 -13.85 -7.98
C ILE A 69 -3.41 -15.33 -7.59
N ALA A 70 -2.54 -16.15 -8.21
CA ALA A 70 -2.42 -17.57 -7.86
C ALA A 70 -1.99 -17.77 -6.39
N ALA A 71 -1.13 -16.89 -5.88
CA ALA A 71 -0.68 -16.86 -4.49
C ALA A 71 -1.73 -16.27 -3.51
N GLN A 72 -2.93 -15.94 -3.97
CA GLN A 72 -4.03 -15.41 -3.15
C GLN A 72 -3.68 -14.09 -2.43
N ARG A 73 -2.77 -13.27 -2.97
CA ARG A 73 -2.41 -11.99 -2.35
C ARG A 73 -3.57 -10.98 -2.32
N TYR A 74 -4.48 -11.08 -3.29
CA TYR A 74 -5.70 -10.26 -3.39
C TYR A 74 -6.90 -10.85 -2.64
N ALA A 75 -6.75 -12.02 -2.01
CA ALA A 75 -7.83 -12.63 -1.26
C ALA A 75 -8.31 -11.73 -0.12
N TRP A 76 -9.56 -11.92 0.31
CA TRP A 76 -10.10 -11.19 1.45
C TRP A 76 -9.25 -11.40 2.71
N GLY A 77 -8.80 -10.32 3.34
CA GLY A 77 -7.87 -10.36 4.47
C GLY A 77 -6.40 -10.56 4.10
N GLY A 78 -6.08 -10.74 2.82
CA GLY A 78 -4.72 -10.72 2.30
C GLY A 78 -4.08 -9.33 2.37
N GLU A 79 -2.76 -9.26 2.25
CA GLU A 79 -2.00 -8.01 2.39
C GLU A 79 -2.48 -6.92 1.41
N ALA A 80 -2.67 -7.27 0.14
CA ALA A 80 -3.13 -6.31 -0.88
C ALA A 80 -4.55 -5.81 -0.57
N CYS A 81 -5.42 -6.68 -0.04
CA CYS A 81 -6.77 -6.30 0.39
C CYS A 81 -6.71 -5.29 1.54
N VAL A 82 -5.93 -5.56 2.57
CA VAL A 82 -5.78 -4.68 3.74
C VAL A 82 -5.20 -3.32 3.33
N ASN A 83 -4.19 -3.32 2.46
CA ASN A 83 -3.59 -2.09 1.95
C ASN A 83 -4.58 -1.29 1.09
N SER A 84 -5.36 -1.96 0.25
CA SER A 84 -6.40 -1.33 -0.58
C SER A 84 -7.47 -0.65 0.30
N LEU A 85 -7.87 -1.27 1.41
CA LEU A 85 -8.83 -0.70 2.37
C LEU A 85 -8.31 0.52 3.15
N ARG A 86 -7.02 0.85 3.04
CA ARG A 86 -6.47 2.12 3.56
C ARG A 86 -6.55 3.26 2.55
N THR A 87 -6.86 2.95 1.30
CA THR A 87 -6.97 3.94 0.23
C THR A 87 -8.41 4.40 0.08
N PRO A 88 -8.66 5.68 -0.26
CA PRO A 88 -10.03 6.18 -0.47
C PRO A 88 -10.72 5.45 -1.62
N ASN A 89 -9.97 5.01 -2.65
CA ASN A 89 -10.53 4.28 -3.78
C ASN A 89 -10.99 2.87 -3.38
N GLY A 90 -10.18 2.14 -2.60
CA GLY A 90 -10.56 0.81 -2.10
C GLY A 90 -11.78 0.88 -1.17
N ILE A 91 -11.80 1.85 -0.25
CA ILE A 91 -12.96 2.07 0.64
C ILE A 91 -14.21 2.42 -0.18
N ALA A 92 -14.11 3.34 -1.14
CA ALA A 92 -15.23 3.73 -1.98
C ALA A 92 -15.77 2.55 -2.79
N LYS A 93 -14.88 1.70 -3.32
CA LYS A 93 -15.32 0.50 -4.05
C LYS A 93 -16.03 -0.48 -3.12
N LEU A 94 -15.48 -0.75 -1.94
CA LEU A 94 -16.12 -1.64 -0.98
C LEU A 94 -17.50 -1.09 -0.55
N LEU A 95 -17.61 0.21 -0.28
CA LEU A 95 -18.87 0.88 0.04
C LEU A 95 -19.90 0.74 -1.09
N SER A 96 -19.46 0.87 -2.35
CA SER A 96 -20.35 0.67 -3.51
C SER A 96 -20.86 -0.77 -3.67
N ILE A 97 -20.13 -1.75 -3.15
CA ILE A 97 -20.54 -3.16 -3.18
C ILE A 97 -21.49 -3.45 -2.02
N VAL A 98 -21.08 -3.10 -0.79
CA VAL A 98 -21.83 -3.41 0.43
C VAL A 98 -23.16 -2.64 0.53
N CYS A 99 -23.20 -1.41 0.02
CA CYS A 99 -24.39 -0.57 0.03
C CYS A 99 -25.09 -0.51 -1.34
N ALA A 100 -24.79 -1.45 -2.25
CA ALA A 100 -25.45 -1.54 -3.55
C ALA A 100 -26.97 -1.71 -3.40
N ASP A 101 -27.41 -2.49 -2.41
CA ASP A 101 -28.80 -2.71 -2.03
C ASP A 101 -29.52 -1.42 -1.59
N GLN A 102 -28.77 -0.46 -1.05
CA GLN A 102 -29.26 0.85 -0.62
C GLN A 102 -29.20 1.90 -1.74
N GLY A 103 -28.82 1.50 -2.96
CA GLY A 103 -28.71 2.37 -4.13
C GLY A 103 -27.42 3.20 -4.18
N VAL A 104 -26.39 2.81 -3.44
CA VAL A 104 -25.08 3.49 -3.50
C VAL A 104 -24.35 3.07 -4.76
N THR A 105 -24.21 4.01 -5.70
CA THR A 105 -23.39 3.83 -6.90
C THR A 105 -21.91 4.09 -6.58
N GLU A 106 -21.00 3.60 -7.42
CA GLU A 106 -19.55 3.84 -7.25
C GLU A 106 -19.20 5.34 -7.25
N ALA A 107 -19.89 6.14 -8.06
CA ALA A 107 -19.72 7.60 -8.08
C ALA A 107 -20.17 8.24 -6.77
N LEU A 108 -21.30 7.79 -6.19
CA LEU A 108 -21.79 8.27 -4.91
C LEU A 108 -20.88 7.82 -3.76
N ALA A 109 -20.43 6.57 -3.76
CA ALA A 109 -19.51 6.05 -2.76
C ALA A 109 -18.20 6.85 -2.72
N ARG A 110 -17.64 7.22 -3.87
CA ARG A 110 -16.48 8.11 -3.94
C ARG A 110 -16.74 9.47 -3.30
N LYS A 111 -17.90 10.07 -3.56
CA LYS A 111 -18.28 11.37 -2.97
C LYS A 111 -18.42 11.27 -1.45
N ILE A 112 -19.07 10.21 -0.96
CA ILE A 112 -19.23 9.94 0.48
C ILE A 112 -17.87 9.81 1.17
N VAL A 113 -16.98 9.00 0.59
CA VAL A 113 -15.63 8.81 1.14
C VAL A 113 -14.85 10.13 1.09
N GLN A 114 -14.91 10.86 -0.02
CA GLN A 114 -14.22 12.15 -0.16
C GLN A 114 -14.72 13.19 0.85
N SER A 115 -16.03 13.33 1.04
CA SER A 115 -16.58 14.25 2.05
C SER A 115 -16.12 13.85 3.45
N HIS A 116 -16.18 12.56 3.78
CA HIS A 116 -15.72 12.07 5.07
C HIS A 116 -14.23 12.39 5.32
N PHE A 117 -13.36 12.18 4.32
CA PHE A 117 -11.94 12.54 4.45
C PHE A 117 -11.73 14.05 4.61
N LEU A 118 -12.52 14.89 3.93
CA LEU A 118 -12.46 16.34 4.08
C LEU A 118 -12.94 16.79 5.46
N ASP A 119 -14.04 16.21 5.97
CA ASP A 119 -14.56 16.52 7.30
C ASP A 119 -13.53 16.16 8.38
N VAL A 120 -12.90 14.99 8.27
CA VAL A 120 -11.83 14.56 9.16
C VAL A 120 -10.62 15.50 9.07
N ALA A 121 -10.22 15.91 7.87
CA ALA A 121 -9.11 16.84 7.67
C ALA A 121 -9.40 18.23 8.26
N GLN A 122 -10.63 18.72 8.11
CA GLN A 122 -11.06 19.99 8.70
C GLN A 122 -11.08 19.94 10.23
N LEU A 123 -11.55 18.82 10.81
CA LEU A 123 -11.48 18.61 12.26
C LEU A 123 -10.03 18.61 12.76
N LEU A 124 -9.14 17.91 12.07
CA LEU A 124 -7.71 17.91 12.38
C LEU A 124 -7.09 19.31 12.33
N LEU A 125 -7.41 20.08 11.29
CA LEU A 125 -6.89 21.43 11.13
C LEU A 125 -7.42 22.37 12.22
N GLY A 126 -8.71 22.30 12.53
CA GLY A 126 -9.32 23.10 13.59
C GLY A 126 -8.76 22.77 14.97
N ILE A 127 -8.43 21.50 15.25
CA ILE A 127 -7.78 21.09 16.49
C ILE A 127 -6.33 21.58 16.53
N LEU A 128 -5.59 21.51 15.41
CA LEU A 128 -4.22 22.01 15.32
C LEU A 128 -4.14 23.53 15.55
N GLU A 129 -5.13 24.28 15.07
CA GLU A 129 -5.26 25.72 15.32
C GLU A 129 -5.68 26.05 16.77
N SER A 130 -6.45 25.17 17.41
CA SER A 130 -6.99 25.39 18.76
C SER A 130 -6.07 24.89 19.89
N ASP A 131 -5.25 23.87 19.64
CA ASP A 131 -4.32 23.28 20.62
C ASP A 131 -2.98 22.87 19.96
N PRO A 132 -2.00 23.78 19.87
CA PRO A 132 -0.68 23.49 19.30
C PRO A 132 0.16 22.53 20.18
N GLU A 133 -0.24 22.24 21.43
CA GLU A 133 0.46 21.29 22.31
C GLU A 133 0.04 19.83 22.07
N GLY A 134 -0.95 19.56 21.22
CA GLY A 134 -1.26 18.22 20.70
C GLY A 134 -1.90 17.24 21.71
N LYS A 135 -2.43 17.73 22.83
CA LYS A 135 -3.04 16.88 23.88
C LYS A 135 -4.35 16.25 23.41
N GLU A 136 -5.15 16.98 22.63
CA GLU A 136 -6.39 16.45 22.03
C GLU A 136 -6.16 15.74 20.68
N LEU A 137 -4.99 15.94 20.06
CA LEU A 137 -4.66 15.35 18.76
C LEU A 137 -4.28 13.86 18.87
N ALA A 138 -3.62 13.47 19.97
CA ALA A 138 -3.17 12.09 20.21
C ALA A 138 -4.30 11.02 20.21
N PRO A 139 -5.46 11.20 20.87
CA PRO A 139 -6.54 10.22 20.81
C PRO A 139 -7.17 10.12 19.41
N ILE A 140 -7.24 11.21 18.66
CA ILE A 140 -7.82 11.24 17.31
C ILE A 140 -6.86 10.61 16.29
N LEU A 141 -5.56 10.90 16.39
CA LEU A 141 -4.50 10.23 15.61
C LEU A 141 -4.50 8.73 15.85
N ASN A 142 -4.56 8.30 17.12
CA ASN A 142 -4.69 6.87 17.46
C ASN A 142 -5.97 6.25 16.87
N ARG A 143 -7.08 6.99 16.86
CA ARG A 143 -8.35 6.52 16.28
C ARG A 143 -8.30 6.40 14.75
N MET A 144 -7.47 7.19 14.09
CA MET A 144 -7.17 7.10 12.66
C MET A 144 -6.01 6.14 12.33
N GLY A 145 -5.42 5.48 13.34
CA GLY A 145 -4.28 4.59 13.17
C GLY A 145 -2.97 5.29 12.78
N LEU A 146 -2.90 6.61 12.98
CA LEU A 146 -1.71 7.43 12.76
C LEU A 146 -0.91 7.53 14.05
N ALA A 147 0.42 7.58 13.93
CA ALA A 147 1.28 7.74 15.09
C ALA A 147 0.96 9.06 15.82
N PRO A 148 0.98 9.09 17.16
CA PRO A 148 0.69 10.30 17.92
C PRO A 148 1.64 11.47 17.61
N ASN A 149 2.80 11.19 16.99
CA ASN A 149 3.78 12.18 16.55
C ASN A 149 3.76 12.46 15.04
N PHE A 150 2.68 12.09 14.33
CA PHE A 150 2.61 12.16 12.86
C PHE A 150 3.00 13.53 12.27
N PHE A 151 2.57 14.63 12.91
CA PHE A 151 2.87 15.98 12.45
C PHE A 151 4.18 16.57 12.99
N HIS A 152 4.82 15.90 13.95
CA HIS A 152 6.06 16.38 14.56
C HIS A 152 7.32 15.85 13.86
N ASN A 153 7.18 14.91 12.93
CA ASN A 153 8.32 14.31 12.23
C ASN A 153 8.64 15.02 10.91
N SER A 154 8.80 16.33 10.96
CA SER A 154 9.28 17.16 9.84
C SER A 154 10.81 17.21 9.84
N SER A 155 11.46 16.05 9.79
CA SER A 155 12.88 15.95 9.47
C SER A 155 13.11 14.71 8.62
N PRO A 156 13.53 14.85 7.34
CA PRO A 156 13.97 13.69 6.59
C PRO A 156 15.14 13.04 7.35
N PRO A 157 15.20 11.70 7.46
CA PRO A 157 16.33 11.04 8.08
C PRO A 157 17.60 11.39 7.29
N SER A 158 18.47 12.18 7.90
CA SER A 158 19.80 12.45 7.38
C SER A 158 20.56 11.12 7.32
N PRO A 159 21.11 10.71 6.17
CA PRO A 159 21.79 9.43 6.07
C PRO A 159 23.01 9.42 6.99
N THR A 160 22.99 8.56 8.00
CA THR A 160 24.12 8.32 8.88
C THR A 160 25.26 7.69 8.07
N PRO A 161 26.47 8.28 8.06
CA PRO A 161 27.62 7.64 7.45
C PRO A 161 28.02 6.39 8.27
N PRO A 162 28.43 5.29 7.62
CA PRO A 162 28.84 4.08 8.30
C PRO A 162 30.07 4.35 9.18
N THR A 163 29.88 4.21 10.49
CA THR A 163 30.95 4.25 11.48
C THR A 163 31.48 2.84 11.67
N GLY A 164 32.68 2.58 11.17
CA GLY A 164 33.35 1.29 11.34
C GLY A 164 34.80 1.34 10.88
N ALA A 165 35.70 1.78 11.75
CA ALA A 165 37.03 1.18 11.99
C ALA A 165 37.81 2.02 13.00
N THR A 166 37.83 1.57 14.24
CA THR A 166 38.74 2.04 15.28
C THR A 166 40.16 1.54 14.98
N SER A 167 41.12 2.41 15.23
CA SER A 167 42.54 2.35 14.89
C SER A 167 43.33 1.19 15.52
N GLY A 168 44.35 0.72 14.80
CA GLY A 168 45.46 -0.07 15.32
C GLY A 168 46.73 0.17 14.48
N SER A 169 47.61 1.05 14.96
CA SER A 169 48.94 1.31 14.38
C SER A 169 49.92 0.18 14.70
N SER A 170 50.71 -0.27 13.72
CA SER A 170 52.17 -0.01 13.60
C SER A 170 52.94 -1.06 12.79
N ALA A 171 53.61 -0.56 11.73
CA ALA A 171 54.95 -0.90 11.21
C ALA A 171 55.37 -2.36 10.94
N GLY A 172 55.80 -2.63 9.70
CA GLY A 172 56.64 -3.77 9.36
C GLY A 172 56.81 -3.98 7.85
N SER A 173 57.84 -3.36 7.27
CA SER A 173 58.32 -3.57 5.91
C SER A 173 58.65 -5.03 5.60
N ALA A 174 58.23 -5.55 4.44
CA ALA A 174 59.02 -6.41 3.55
C ALA A 174 58.23 -6.78 2.28
N SER A 175 58.65 -6.27 1.12
CA SER A 175 58.64 -7.04 -0.14
C SER A 175 59.76 -8.11 -0.04
N PRO A 176 59.79 -9.24 -0.81
CA PRO A 176 59.44 -9.30 -2.23
C PRO A 176 58.88 -10.64 -2.79
N SER A 177 58.58 -10.60 -4.10
CA SER A 177 58.99 -11.61 -5.11
C SER A 177 57.89 -12.48 -5.79
N SER A 178 57.78 -12.25 -7.10
CA SER A 178 57.69 -13.20 -8.25
C SER A 178 56.55 -14.23 -8.39
N GLY A 179 55.92 -14.19 -9.58
CA GLY A 179 55.49 -15.40 -10.30
C GLY A 179 54.18 -15.27 -11.11
N PRO A 180 54.22 -15.25 -12.46
CA PRO A 180 53.04 -15.20 -13.32
C PRO A 180 52.63 -16.61 -13.82
N SER A 181 51.34 -16.86 -14.04
CA SER A 181 50.82 -18.01 -14.82
C SER A 181 49.37 -17.70 -15.22
N SER A 182 49.13 -17.18 -16.43
CA SER A 182 48.73 -17.89 -17.65
C SER A 182 47.24 -18.31 -17.72
N SER A 183 46.59 -17.69 -18.70
CA SER A 183 45.36 -18.03 -19.44
C SER A 183 44.97 -19.51 -19.52
N THR A 184 43.66 -19.80 -19.68
CA THR A 184 43.08 -20.57 -20.82
C THR A 184 41.54 -20.52 -20.77
N SER A 185 40.93 -20.09 -21.88
CA SER A 185 39.51 -20.35 -22.24
C SER A 185 39.44 -21.58 -23.17
N PRO A 186 38.33 -22.33 -23.20
CA PRO A 186 37.60 -22.56 -24.47
C PRO A 186 36.06 -22.53 -24.27
N ALA A 187 35.27 -21.87 -25.12
CA ALA A 187 34.77 -22.26 -26.46
C ALA A 187 33.63 -23.31 -26.48
N THR A 188 32.42 -22.79 -26.70
CA THR A 188 31.33 -23.21 -27.61
C THR A 188 31.14 -24.69 -27.99
N SER A 189 29.91 -25.22 -27.83
CA SER A 189 29.27 -25.99 -28.91
C SER A 189 27.74 -26.03 -28.80
N THR A 190 27.14 -25.92 -29.98
CA THR A 190 25.74 -25.85 -30.37
C THR A 190 25.15 -27.25 -30.50
N GLY A 191 23.88 -27.46 -30.12
CA GLY A 191 23.17 -28.71 -30.37
C GLY A 191 21.66 -28.50 -30.45
N ALA A 192 21.13 -28.44 -31.67
CA ALA A 192 19.70 -28.52 -31.97
C ALA A 192 19.29 -30.00 -32.12
N PRO A 193 18.04 -30.36 -31.83
CA PRO A 193 17.43 -31.54 -32.41
C PRO A 193 16.24 -31.20 -33.31
N SER A 194 16.15 -31.99 -34.37
CA SER A 194 15.09 -32.12 -35.37
C SER A 194 13.75 -32.60 -34.80
#